data_AF-A0A5S3X9B8-F1
#
_entry.id   AF-A0A5S3X9B8-F1
#
_cell.length_a   1.000
_cell.length_b   1.000
_cell.length_c   1.000
_cell.angle_alpha   90.00
_cell.angle_beta   90.00
_cell.angle_gamma   90.00
#
_symmetry.space_group_name_H-M   'P 1'
#
loop_
_entity.id
_entity.type
_entity.pdbx_description
1 polymer ?
#
loop_
_entity_poly.entity_id
_entity_poly.type
_entity_poly.pdbx_seq_one_letter_code
_entity_poly.pdbx_strand_id
1 'polypeptide(L)'
;TAWKEHAVEAFELEAFDYILKPYQESRITGMLQKLEAAWQQQQTSSTPAATVTRENDTINLVKDERIIVTPINDIYYAEAHEKMTFVYTRRESYVMPMNIT
;
A
#
# COMPACT_ATOMS: atom_id res chain seq x y z
N THR A 1 -6.31 -22.57 -1.87
CA THR A 1 -5.97 -22.70 -3.31
C THR A 1 -6.33 -21.41 -4.00
N ALA A 2 -5.36 -20.57 -4.33
CA ALA A 2 -5.60 -19.28 -4.98
C ALA A 2 -5.58 -19.49 -6.50
N TRP A 3 -6.76 -19.65 -7.09
CA TRP A 3 -6.92 -19.95 -8.51
C TRP A 3 -6.85 -18.68 -9.35
N LYS A 4 -6.26 -18.81 -10.53
CA LYS A 4 -6.08 -17.80 -11.58
C LYS A 4 -7.38 -17.04 -11.93
N GLU A 5 -8.52 -17.64 -11.62
CA GLU A 5 -9.87 -17.12 -11.88
C GLU A 5 -10.27 -15.94 -10.97
N HIS A 6 -9.66 -15.78 -9.79
CA HIS A 6 -9.90 -14.62 -8.91
C HIS A 6 -9.06 -13.38 -9.29
N ALA A 7 -8.07 -13.53 -10.18
CA ALA A 7 -7.28 -12.39 -10.64
C ALA A 7 -8.07 -11.47 -11.58
N VAL A 8 -9.18 -11.97 -12.14
CA VAL A 8 -10.05 -11.23 -13.06
C VAL A 8 -10.92 -10.21 -12.32
N GLU A 9 -11.36 -10.51 -11.09
CA GLU A 9 -12.12 -9.55 -10.26
C GLU A 9 -11.24 -8.46 -9.64
N ALA A 10 -9.93 -8.72 -9.46
CA ALA A 10 -8.97 -7.72 -8.99
C ALA A 10 -8.49 -6.75 -10.09
N PHE A 11 -8.91 -6.94 -11.34
CA PHE A 11 -8.44 -6.14 -12.49
C PHE A 11 -8.92 -4.68 -12.45
N GLU A 12 -9.81 -4.31 -11.51
CA GLU A 12 -10.23 -2.93 -11.26
C GLU A 12 -9.32 -2.17 -10.27
N LEU A 13 -8.36 -2.82 -9.61
CA LEU A 13 -7.36 -2.10 -8.79
C LEU A 13 -6.25 -1.53 -9.67
N GLU A 14 -5.90 -0.26 -9.46
CA GLU A 14 -4.66 0.38 -9.93
C GLU A 14 -3.40 -0.19 -9.24
N ALA A 15 -3.31 -1.52 -9.09
CA ALA A 15 -2.19 -2.19 -8.47
C ALA A 15 -0.95 -2.14 -9.37
N PHE A 16 0.20 -1.90 -8.75
CA PHE A 16 1.49 -1.87 -9.44
C PHE A 16 1.90 -3.23 -10.01
N ASP A 17 1.68 -4.32 -9.27
CA ASP A 17 2.00 -5.69 -9.71
C ASP A 17 1.19 -6.73 -8.90
N TYR A 18 1.01 -7.94 -9.45
CA TYR A 18 0.33 -9.07 -8.82
C TYR A 18 1.27 -10.28 -8.70
N ILE A 19 1.38 -10.84 -7.49
CA ILE A 19 2.20 -12.03 -7.21
C ILE A 19 1.31 -13.21 -6.81
N LEU A 20 1.40 -14.30 -7.58
CA LEU A 20 0.64 -15.53 -7.33
C LEU A 20 1.44 -16.50 -6.44
N LYS A 21 0.72 -17.27 -5.62
CA LYS A 21 1.31 -18.39 -4.86
C LYS A 21 1.56 -19.61 -5.78
N PRO A 22 2.59 -20.43 -5.52
CA PRO A 22 3.63 -20.21 -4.51
C PRO A 22 4.56 -19.07 -4.95
N TYR A 23 4.82 -18.13 -4.06
CA TYR A 23 5.69 -17.00 -4.37
C TYR A 23 7.14 -17.47 -4.44
N GLN A 24 7.90 -16.86 -5.35
CA GLN A 24 9.33 -17.08 -5.49
C GLN A 24 10.05 -15.79 -5.08
N GLU A 25 11.12 -15.93 -4.28
CA GLU A 25 11.90 -14.79 -3.79
C GLU A 25 12.37 -13.88 -4.95
N SER A 26 12.86 -14.49 -6.04
CA SER A 26 13.28 -13.77 -7.25
C SER A 26 12.17 -12.90 -7.87
N ARG A 27 10.91 -13.32 -7.82
CA ARG A 27 9.76 -12.55 -8.34
C ARG A 27 9.46 -11.34 -7.47
N ILE A 28 9.57 -11.49 -6.15
CA ILE A 28 9.38 -10.41 -5.18
C ILE A 28 10.50 -9.39 -5.34
N THR A 29 11.76 -9.83 -5.34
CA THR A 29 12.93 -8.95 -5.51
C THR A 29 12.86 -8.18 -6.82
N GLY A 30 12.53 -8.84 -7.93
CA GLY A 30 12.38 -8.17 -9.23
C GLY A 30 11.24 -7.15 -9.29
N MET A 31 10.13 -7.38 -8.56
CA MET A 31 9.03 -6.42 -8.45
C MET A 31 9.45 -5.19 -7.64
N LEU A 32 10.11 -5.39 -6.49
CA LEU A 32 10.62 -4.30 -5.65
C LEU A 32 11.63 -3.42 -6.39
N GLN A 33 12.55 -4.03 -7.15
CA GLN A 33 13.51 -3.28 -7.98
C GLN A 33 12.82 -2.41 -9.04
N LYS A 34 11.77 -2.91 -9.69
CA LYS A 34 10.98 -2.13 -10.66
C LYS A 34 10.27 -0.96 -9.97
N LEU A 35 9.72 -1.20 -8.78
CA LEU A 35 9.06 -0.16 -7.99
C LEU A 35 10.04 0.96 -7.61
N GLU A 36 11.22 0.60 -7.10
CA GLU A 36 12.28 1.56 -6.76
C GLU A 36 12.74 2.37 -7.98
N ALA A 37 12.94 1.71 -9.12
CA ALA A 37 13.35 2.38 -10.36
C ALA A 37 12.28 3.37 -10.86
N ALA A 38 11.01 2.97 -10.84
CA ALA A 38 9.89 3.85 -11.23
C ALA A 38 9.79 5.08 -10.32
N TRP A 39 9.97 4.88 -9.01
CA TRP A 39 9.97 5.97 -8.03
C TRP A 39 11.12 6.96 -8.24
N GLN A 40 12.34 6.46 -8.47
CA GLN A 40 13.50 7.30 -8.74
C GLN A 40 13.32 8.10 -10.03
N GLN A 41 12.81 7.48 -11.10
CA GLN A 41 12.55 8.15 -12.36
C GLN A 41 11.54 9.31 -12.21
N GLN A 42 10.52 9.13 -11.36
CA GLN A 42 9.54 10.18 -11.07
C GLN A 42 10.18 11.37 -10.33
N GLN A 43 11.15 11.13 -9.44
CA GLN A 43 11.88 12.19 -8.73
C GLN A 43 12.86 12.96 -9.64
N THR A 44 13.49 12.29 -10.60
CA THR A 44 14.46 12.93 -11.51
C THR A 44 13.80 13.73 -12.63
N SER A 45 12.53 13.45 -12.93
CA SER A 45 11.78 14.09 -14.03
C SER A 45 11.06 15.37 -13.59
N SER A 46 11.01 15.66 -12.28
CA SER A 46 10.42 16.89 -11.75
C SER A 46 11.47 18.00 -11.61
N THR A 47 11.43 18.97 -12.54
CA THR A 47 11.85 20.36 -12.29
C THR A 47 11.28 20.82 -10.93
N PRO A 48 11.94 21.69 -10.13
CA PRO A 48 11.47 22.09 -8.81
C PRO A 48 10.22 22.98 -8.92
N ALA A 49 9.08 22.38 -9.28
CA ALA A 49 7.79 22.95 -9.09
C ALA A 49 7.47 22.79 -7.60
N ALA A 50 7.22 23.93 -6.97
CA ALA A 50 6.66 24.14 -5.64
C ALA A 50 6.24 22.87 -4.90
N THR A 51 6.72 22.74 -3.66
CA THR A 51 6.14 21.89 -2.61
C THR A 51 4.62 21.84 -2.76
N VAL A 52 4.15 20.82 -3.48
CA VAL A 52 2.77 20.39 -3.39
C VAL A 52 2.71 19.85 -1.98
N THR A 53 2.23 20.66 -1.05
CA THR A 53 1.78 20.20 0.25
C THR A 53 0.85 19.05 -0.05
N ARG A 54 1.34 17.82 0.10
CA ARG A 54 0.53 16.64 -0.14
C ARG A 54 -0.55 16.73 0.93
N GLU A 55 -1.78 17.03 0.54
CA GLU A 55 -2.91 17.13 1.46
C GLU A 55 -3.22 15.79 2.18
N ASN A 56 -2.40 14.75 1.97
CA ASN A 56 -2.57 13.38 2.44
C ASN A 56 -1.29 12.79 3.11
N ASP A 57 -0.50 13.59 3.83
CA ASP A 57 0.68 13.06 4.56
C ASP A 57 0.30 12.25 5.82
N THR A 58 -0.97 12.25 6.20
CA THR A 58 -1.48 11.52 7.37
C THR A 58 -2.75 10.75 7.03
N ILE A 59 -2.93 9.60 7.67
CA ILE A 59 -4.13 8.77 7.59
C ILE A 59 -4.79 8.65 8.97
N ASN A 60 -6.13 8.54 9.00
CA ASN A 60 -6.89 8.32 10.23
C ASN A 60 -7.04 6.82 10.48
N LEU A 61 -6.48 6.33 11.58
CA LEU A 61 -6.58 4.95 12.03
C LEU A 61 -7.42 4.86 13.30
N VAL A 62 -8.10 3.74 13.52
CA VAL A 62 -8.94 3.51 14.70
C VAL A 62 -8.31 2.44 15.60
N LYS A 63 -8.28 2.73 16.90
CA LYS A 63 -7.93 1.77 17.95
C LYS A 63 -8.63 2.13 19.25
N ASP A 64 -9.20 1.14 19.93
CA ASP A 64 -9.92 1.32 21.20
C ASP A 64 -10.96 2.45 21.15
N GLU A 65 -11.75 2.50 20.07
CA GLU A 65 -12.77 3.53 19.79
C GLU A 65 -12.22 4.97 19.62
N ARG A 66 -10.90 5.13 19.51
CA ARG A 66 -10.24 6.42 19.27
C ARG A 66 -9.69 6.51 17.85
N ILE A 67 -9.78 7.70 17.27
CA ILE A 67 -9.16 8.04 15.99
C ILE A 67 -7.75 8.58 16.24
N ILE A 68 -6.78 8.03 15.52
CA ILE A 68 -5.35 8.35 15.62
C ILE A 68 -4.88 8.80 14.24
N VAL A 69 -4.44 10.06 14.16
CA VAL A 69 -3.84 10.62 12.96
C VAL A 69 -2.39 10.12 12.87
N THR A 70 -2.12 9.30 11.85
CA THR A 70 -0.83 8.61 11.69
C THR A 70 -0.15 9.09 10.42
N PRO A 71 1.12 9.53 10.47
CA PRO A 71 1.90 9.85 9.27
C PRO A 71 1.99 8.65 8.33
N ILE A 72 1.83 8.87 7.02
CA ILE A 72 1.89 7.78 6.02
C ILE A 72 3.24 7.04 6.05
N ASN A 73 4.32 7.76 6.37
CA ASN A 73 5.67 7.21 6.47
C ASN A 73 5.87 6.26 7.66
N ASP A 74 4.94 6.22 8.61
CA ASP A 74 4.98 5.30 9.76
C ASP A 74 4.28 3.96 9.49
N ILE A 75 3.64 3.83 8.31
CA ILE A 75 2.92 2.63 7.88
C ILE A 75 3.86 1.73 7.07
N TYR A 76 3.99 0.48 7.48
CA TYR A 76 4.80 -0.50 6.75
C TYR A 76 4.00 -1.24 5.69
N TYR A 77 2.82 -1.73 6.05
CA TYR A 77 1.92 -2.41 5.15
C TYR A 77 0.49 -2.39 5.70
N ALA A 78 -0.46 -2.65 4.81
CA ALA A 78 -1.86 -2.81 5.15
C ALA A 78 -2.38 -4.14 4.61
N GLU A 79 -3.30 -4.75 5.34
CA GLU A 79 -3.94 -6.02 5.00
C GLU A 79 -5.45 -5.81 4.91
N ALA A 80 -6.01 -6.08 3.73
CA ALA A 80 -7.46 -6.08 3.54
C ALA A 80 -8.05 -7.38 4.13
N HIS A 81 -9.04 -7.23 5.01
CA HIS A 81 -9.74 -8.33 5.65
C HIS A 81 -11.25 -8.05 5.71
N GLU A 82 -11.99 -8.65 4.76
CA GLU A 82 -13.43 -8.49 4.57
C GLU A 82 -13.86 -7.01 4.39
N LYS A 83 -14.34 -6.36 5.46
CA LYS A 83 -14.83 -4.97 5.45
C LYS A 83 -13.89 -4.00 6.15
N MET A 84 -12.74 -4.49 6.61
CA MET A 84 -11.78 -3.73 7.40
C MET A 84 -10.39 -3.85 6.79
N THR A 85 -9.58 -2.82 6.98
CA THR A 85 -8.16 -2.85 6.64
C THR A 85 -7.35 -2.77 7.92
N PHE A 86 -6.47 -3.75 8.14
CA PHE A 86 -5.50 -3.70 9.22
C PHE A 86 -4.26 -2.96 8.76
N VAL A 87 -3.84 -1.96 9.52
CA VAL A 87 -2.69 -1.12 9.21
C VAL A 87 -1.60 -1.37 10.23
N TYR A 88 -0.43 -1.78 9.76
CA TYR A 88 0.69 -2.18 10.61
C TYR A 88 1.76 -1.10 10.63
N THR A 89 2.04 -0.57 11.81
CA THR A 89 3.11 0.40 12.07
C THR A 89 4.23 -0.26 12.87
N ARG A 90 5.30 0.50 13.18
CA ARG A 90 6.45 -0.02 13.94
C ARG A 90 6.08 -0.55 15.32
N ARG A 91 5.09 0.09 15.93
CA ARG A 91 4.74 -0.12 17.33
C ARG A 91 3.53 -1.02 17.47
N GLU A 92 2.52 -0.79 16.65
CA GLU A 92 1.17 -1.30 16.86
C GLU A 92 0.44 -1.52 15.54
N SER A 93 -0.59 -2.35 15.59
CA SER A 93 -1.59 -2.51 14.53
C SER A 93 -2.83 -1.67 14.84
N TYR A 94 -3.43 -1.12 13.79
CA TYR A 94 -4.67 -0.34 13.86
C TYR A 94 -5.68 -0.84 12.84
N VAL A 95 -6.93 -0.40 12.98
CA VAL A 95 -8.00 -0.75 12.05
C VAL A 95 -8.44 0.50 11.30
N MET A 96 -8.58 0.38 10.00
CA MET A 96 -9.28 1.36 9.17
C MET A 96 -10.62 0.76 8.74
N PRO A 97 -11.76 1.41 9.02
CA PRO A 97 -13.10 0.91 8.68
C PRO A 97 -13.45 1.15 7.20
N MET A 98 -12.45 1.03 6.33
CA MET A 98 -12.60 1.09 4.87
C MET A 98 -11.85 -0.10 4.26
N ASN A 99 -12.36 -0.61 3.15
CA ASN A 99 -11.66 -1.61 2.37
C ASN A 99 -10.72 -0.93 1.37
N ILE A 100 -9.56 -1.52 1.12
CA ILE A 100 -8.72 -1.18 -0.02
C ILE A 100 -9.30 -1.99 -1.19
N THR A 101 -10.29 -1.39 -1.88
CA THR A 101 -10.78 -1.83 -3.19
C THR A 101 -10.16 -0.97 -4.27
#